data_AF-A0AAI9TC03-F1
#
_entry.id   AF-A0AAI9TC03-F1
#
_cell.length_a   1.000
_cell.length_b   1.000
_cell.length_c   1.000
_cell.angle_alpha   90.00
_cell.angle_beta   90.00
_cell.angle_gamma   90.00
#
_symmetry.space_group_name_H-M   'P 1'
#
loop_
_entity.id
_entity.type
_entity.pdbx_description
1 polymer ?
#
loop_
_entity_poly.entity_id
_entity_poly.type
_entity_poly.pdbx_seq_one_letter_code
_entity_poly.pdbx_strand_id
1 'polypeptide(L)'
;MMLQGTQSTRADLSTQACDTCRKRKVKCKLQRSGHILSRCARCEQLNLSCTFDSPSKIRGPKKRYPADIRPEAHHVTTVPHRTDGLCDRGLFKAIMQDYLDYIYPMVPIVHRPSFRKALQEDQDREDDGFLALVLSIAALVVATMRSRFQAYQSDSYSLRFSSRKELIHFCYQKVMGLRTSSYFDELNFQKFAVPYLFFAAYLQLGDHNWARMLSVEAMQIARLLNLHRISDYDGLNCIETQLRKKGFWLIFYCFV
;
A
#
# COMPACT_ATOMS: atom_id res chain seq x y z
N MET A 1 -22.72 -10.04 -59.66
CA MET A 1 -22.88 -10.07 -58.18
C MET A 1 -22.04 -8.95 -57.60
N MET A 2 -22.71 -8.04 -56.89
CA MET A 2 -22.15 -6.82 -56.33
C MET A 2 -21.24 -7.12 -55.12
N LEU A 3 -20.07 -6.47 -55.05
CA LEU A 3 -19.26 -6.40 -53.84
C LEU A 3 -19.59 -5.07 -53.14
N GLN A 4 -20.37 -5.12 -52.06
CA GLN A 4 -20.63 -3.96 -51.20
C GLN A 4 -19.52 -3.84 -50.15
N GLY A 5 -18.92 -2.66 -50.10
CA GLY A 5 -17.89 -2.28 -49.15
C GLY A 5 -18.41 -2.15 -47.71
N THR A 6 -17.54 -2.49 -46.77
CA THR A 6 -17.75 -2.35 -45.33
C THR A 6 -17.60 -0.88 -44.91
N GLN A 7 -18.73 -0.22 -44.65
CA GLN A 7 -18.76 1.13 -44.11
C GLN A 7 -18.39 1.12 -42.61
N SER A 8 -17.35 1.89 -42.26
CA SER A 8 -16.95 2.16 -40.88
C SER A 8 -17.98 3.09 -40.21
N THR A 9 -18.57 2.64 -39.10
CA THR A 9 -19.54 3.38 -38.29
C THR A 9 -18.87 4.59 -37.63
N ARG A 10 -19.19 5.79 -38.12
CA ARG A 10 -18.76 7.08 -37.53
C ARG A 10 -19.40 7.25 -36.15
N ALA A 11 -18.58 7.25 -35.10
CA ALA A 11 -19.00 7.68 -33.77
C ALA A 11 -19.44 9.16 -33.81
N ASP A 12 -20.52 9.47 -33.08
CA ASP A 12 -21.15 10.79 -33.05
C ASP A 12 -20.16 11.87 -32.56
N LEU A 13 -19.78 12.79 -33.46
CA LEU A 13 -18.82 13.90 -33.26
C LEU A 13 -19.17 14.83 -32.08
N SER A 14 -20.41 14.72 -31.56
CA SER A 14 -20.99 15.47 -30.45
C SER A 14 -20.19 15.40 -29.13
N THR A 15 -19.40 14.33 -28.90
CA THR A 15 -18.69 14.12 -27.62
C THR A 15 -17.17 14.34 -27.68
N GLN A 16 -16.62 14.70 -28.85
CA GLN A 16 -15.17 14.84 -29.03
C GLN A 16 -14.72 16.31 -28.91
N ALA A 17 -13.74 16.58 -28.05
CA ALA A 17 -13.04 17.86 -28.03
C ALA A 17 -12.09 17.97 -29.24
N CYS A 18 -12.02 19.16 -29.87
CA CYS A 18 -11.09 19.45 -30.97
C CYS A 18 -9.63 19.34 -30.54
N ASP A 19 -8.72 19.21 -31.50
CA ASP A 19 -7.31 18.92 -31.27
C ASP A 19 -6.62 20.01 -30.44
N THR A 20 -6.91 21.28 -30.76
CA THR A 20 -6.36 22.43 -30.04
C THR A 20 -6.82 22.48 -28.58
N CYS A 21 -8.11 22.26 -28.31
CA CYS A 21 -8.63 22.23 -26.95
C CYS A 21 -8.12 21.01 -26.16
N ARG A 22 -7.98 19.86 -26.84
CA ARG A 22 -7.42 18.63 -26.27
C ARG A 22 -5.95 18.80 -25.87
N LYS A 23 -5.11 19.34 -26.77
CA LYS A 23 -3.68 19.61 -26.50
C LYS A 23 -3.49 20.60 -25.36
N ARG A 24 -4.36 21.60 -25.27
CA ARG A 24 -4.31 22.63 -24.21
C ARG A 24 -5.03 22.23 -22.91
N LYS A 25 -5.68 21.06 -22.87
CA LYS A 25 -6.46 20.57 -21.71
C LYS A 25 -7.52 21.57 -21.21
N VAL A 26 -8.18 22.28 -22.13
CA VAL A 26 -9.24 23.25 -21.82
C VAL A 26 -10.60 22.78 -22.35
N LYS A 27 -11.70 23.28 -21.76
CA LYS A 27 -13.07 22.89 -22.13
C LYS A 27 -13.38 23.31 -23.58
N CYS A 28 -13.71 22.34 -24.43
CA CYS A 28 -14.15 22.55 -25.80
C CYS A 28 -15.67 22.75 -25.81
N LYS A 29 -16.15 23.89 -26.30
CA LYS A 29 -17.57 24.18 -26.49
C LYS A 29 -17.86 24.27 -28.00
N LEU A 30 -18.31 23.18 -28.60
CA LEU A 30 -18.73 23.15 -29.99
C LEU A 30 -20.20 23.57 -30.05
N GLN A 31 -20.53 24.64 -30.79
CA GLN A 31 -21.92 25.05 -31.00
C GLN A 31 -22.42 24.41 -32.30
N ARG A 32 -23.49 23.61 -32.25
CA ARG A 32 -24.13 23.08 -33.46
C ARG A 32 -25.06 24.15 -34.05
N SER A 33 -24.79 24.60 -35.27
CA SER A 33 -25.72 25.40 -36.07
C SER A 33 -25.87 24.75 -37.45
N GLY A 34 -26.85 23.85 -37.60
CA GLY A 34 -27.12 23.16 -38.86
C GLY A 34 -26.02 22.21 -39.32
N HIS A 35 -26.17 21.66 -40.53
CA HIS A 35 -25.34 20.61 -41.15
C HIS A 35 -23.86 21.00 -41.44
N ILE A 36 -23.35 22.11 -40.88
CA ILE A 36 -21.98 22.60 -41.07
C ILE A 36 -21.27 22.60 -39.71
N LEU A 37 -20.13 21.91 -39.64
CA LEU A 37 -19.26 21.87 -38.45
C LEU A 37 -18.57 23.22 -38.25
N SER A 38 -19.13 24.08 -37.39
CA SER A 38 -18.52 25.34 -37.00
C SER A 38 -17.37 25.13 -35.99
N ARG A 39 -16.38 26.03 -36.01
CA ARG A 39 -15.24 26.01 -35.07
C ARG A 39 -15.77 26.10 -33.63
N CYS A 40 -15.05 25.53 -32.66
CA CYS A 40 -15.47 25.69 -31.27
C CYS A 40 -15.29 27.16 -30.81
N ALA A 41 -16.16 27.64 -29.92
CA ALA A 41 -16.20 29.05 -29.50
C ALA A 41 -14.83 29.60 -29.03
N ARG A 42 -14.02 28.73 -28.41
CA ARG A 42 -12.66 29.06 -27.95
C ARG A 42 -11.68 29.22 -29.11
N CYS A 43 -11.73 28.31 -30.09
CA CYS A 43 -10.82 28.38 -31.23
C CYS A 43 -11.20 29.51 -32.19
N GLU A 44 -12.48 29.86 -32.26
CA GLU A 44 -12.95 31.05 -32.96
C GLU A 44 -12.45 32.33 -32.29
N GLN A 45 -12.70 32.49 -30.98
CA GLN A 45 -12.28 33.68 -30.23
C GLN A 45 -10.76 33.91 -30.25
N LEU A 46 -9.97 32.84 -30.19
CA LEU A 46 -8.51 32.91 -30.17
C LEU A 46 -7.88 32.80 -31.57
N ASN A 47 -8.70 32.75 -32.62
CA ASN A 47 -8.29 32.57 -34.02
C ASN A 47 -7.33 31.37 -34.24
N LEU A 48 -7.58 30.26 -33.54
CA LEU A 48 -6.76 29.04 -33.58
C LEU A 48 -7.35 27.99 -34.52
N SER A 49 -6.50 27.21 -35.18
CA SER A 49 -6.94 26.09 -36.04
C SER A 49 -7.77 25.09 -35.23
N CYS A 50 -9.03 24.87 -35.62
CA CYS A 50 -9.96 23.96 -34.95
C CYS A 50 -10.15 22.70 -35.80
N THR A 51 -9.31 21.71 -35.59
CA THR A 51 -9.31 20.44 -36.33
C THR A 51 -9.77 19.28 -35.44
N PHE A 52 -10.21 18.20 -36.06
CA PHE A 52 -10.58 16.93 -35.41
C PHE A 52 -9.83 15.74 -36.02
N ASP A 53 -8.74 16.01 -36.73
CA ASP A 53 -8.03 15.05 -37.57
C ASP A 53 -7.13 14.11 -36.74
N SER A 54 -6.92 14.43 -35.46
CA SER A 54 -6.09 13.59 -34.60
C SER A 54 -6.80 12.27 -34.26
N PRO A 55 -6.21 11.11 -34.58
CA PRO A 55 -6.78 9.82 -34.22
C PRO A 55 -6.90 9.73 -32.70
N SER A 56 -8.10 9.43 -32.21
CA SER A 56 -8.33 9.15 -30.80
C SER A 56 -7.60 7.87 -30.43
N LYS A 57 -6.41 8.00 -29.83
CA LYS A 57 -5.73 6.87 -29.20
C LYS A 57 -6.69 6.28 -28.18
N ILE A 58 -7.09 5.03 -28.39
CA ILE A 58 -7.78 4.23 -27.38
C ILE A 58 -6.90 4.33 -26.14
N ARG A 59 -7.44 4.91 -25.06
CA ARG A 59 -6.73 4.90 -23.78
C ARG A 59 -6.44 3.43 -23.51
N GLY A 60 -5.16 3.10 -23.34
CA GLY A 60 -4.78 1.75 -22.91
C GLY A 60 -5.69 1.34 -21.74
N PRO A 61 -6.07 0.07 -21.66
CA PRO A 61 -6.99 -0.39 -20.62
C PRO A 61 -6.58 0.24 -19.30
N LYS A 62 -7.52 0.92 -18.62
CA LYS A 62 -7.29 1.36 -17.23
C LYS A 62 -6.64 0.17 -16.55
N LYS A 63 -5.51 0.38 -15.86
CA LYS A 63 -4.89 -0.64 -15.00
C LYS A 63 -5.98 -1.08 -14.02
N ARG A 64 -6.75 -2.10 -14.40
CA ARG A 64 -7.64 -2.83 -13.52
C ARG A 64 -6.67 -3.44 -12.54
N TYR A 65 -6.83 -3.10 -11.26
CA TYR A 65 -6.45 -4.06 -10.23
C TYR A 65 -6.99 -5.41 -10.69
N PRO A 66 -6.19 -6.49 -10.69
CA PRO A 66 -6.68 -7.81 -11.04
C PRO A 66 -7.90 -8.10 -10.17
N ALA A 67 -9.08 -7.96 -10.77
CA ALA A 67 -10.32 -8.45 -10.21
C ALA A 67 -10.43 -9.90 -10.67
N ASP A 68 -10.64 -10.77 -9.70
CA ASP A 68 -10.91 -12.19 -9.84
C ASP A 68 -9.81 -13.05 -10.46
N ILE A 69 -8.85 -13.41 -9.61
CA ILE A 69 -8.59 -14.84 -9.43
C ILE A 69 -9.48 -15.26 -8.26
N ARG A 70 -10.69 -15.75 -8.54
CA ARG A 70 -11.40 -16.57 -7.55
C ARG A 70 -10.59 -17.86 -7.45
N PRO A 71 -10.00 -18.22 -6.29
CA PRO A 71 -9.79 -19.62 -6.05
C PRO A 71 -11.20 -20.23 -6.04
N GLU A 72 -11.47 -21.18 -6.92
CA GLU A 72 -12.58 -22.10 -6.69
C GLU A 72 -12.49 -22.56 -5.24
N ALA A 73 -13.62 -22.57 -4.54
CA ALA A 73 -13.73 -23.03 -3.17
C ALA A 73 -13.48 -24.55 -3.14
N HIS A 74 -12.22 -24.94 -3.30
CA HIS A 74 -11.74 -26.19 -2.79
C HIS A 74 -11.90 -26.10 -1.28
N HIS A 75 -12.67 -27.03 -0.73
CA HIS A 75 -12.73 -27.29 0.70
C HIS A 75 -11.37 -27.87 1.11
N VAL A 76 -10.34 -27.03 1.07
CA VAL A 76 -9.05 -27.30 1.68
C VAL A 76 -9.31 -27.27 3.17
N THR A 77 -8.87 -28.30 3.88
CA THR A 77 -8.76 -28.28 5.34
C THR A 77 -7.79 -27.15 5.69
N THR A 78 -8.29 -25.92 5.79
CA THR A 78 -7.46 -24.74 6.00
C THR A 78 -6.91 -24.81 7.41
N VAL A 79 -5.61 -25.12 7.53
CA VAL A 79 -4.95 -25.07 8.82
C VAL A 79 -5.04 -23.64 9.35
N PRO A 80 -5.56 -23.41 10.56
CA PRO A 80 -5.79 -22.07 11.08
C PRO A 80 -4.46 -21.33 11.24
N HIS A 81 -4.43 -20.08 10.80
CA HIS A 81 -3.30 -19.17 11.00
C HIS A 81 -3.56 -18.27 12.19
N ARG A 82 -2.49 -17.89 12.89
CA ARG A 82 -2.57 -16.98 14.05
C ARG A 82 -3.01 -15.57 13.65
N THR A 83 -2.96 -15.26 12.36
CA THR A 83 -3.43 -14.03 11.73
C THR A 83 -4.89 -14.07 11.27
N ASP A 84 -5.60 -15.21 11.38
CA ASP A 84 -7.00 -15.35 10.93
C ASP A 84 -7.99 -14.46 11.70
N GLY A 85 -7.61 -14.01 12.90
CA GLY A 85 -8.37 -13.01 13.66
C GLY A 85 -8.33 -11.61 13.05
N LEU A 86 -7.34 -11.32 12.19
CA LEU A 86 -7.20 -10.05 11.50
C LEU A 86 -8.03 -10.04 10.19
N CYS A 87 -7.78 -11.02 9.34
CA CYS A 87 -8.45 -11.19 8.04
C CYS A 87 -8.12 -12.58 7.46
N ASP A 88 -8.76 -12.94 6.35
CA ASP A 88 -8.38 -14.13 5.58
C ASP A 88 -6.94 -14.07 5.04
N ARG A 89 -6.35 -15.23 4.73
CA ARG A 89 -4.96 -15.34 4.29
C ARG A 89 -4.68 -14.59 2.98
N GLY A 90 -5.66 -14.50 2.08
CA GLY A 90 -5.54 -13.78 0.81
C GLY A 90 -5.40 -12.27 1.05
N LEU A 91 -6.29 -11.71 1.86
CA LEU A 91 -6.22 -10.31 2.29
C LEU A 91 -4.92 -10.03 3.08
N PHE A 92 -4.52 -10.92 3.99
CA PHE A 92 -3.27 -10.74 4.75
C PHE A 92 -2.06 -10.62 3.80
N LYS A 93 -1.93 -11.53 2.83
CA LYS A 93 -0.85 -11.48 1.83
C LYS A 93 -0.94 -10.23 0.96
N ALA A 94 -2.15 -9.75 0.65
CA ALA A 94 -2.34 -8.48 -0.07
C ALA A 94 -1.86 -7.26 0.74
N ILE A 95 -2.16 -7.19 2.04
CA ILE A 95 -1.68 -6.11 2.94
C ILE A 95 -0.15 -6.13 3.02
N MET A 96 0.46 -7.30 3.15
CA MET A 96 1.92 -7.44 3.16
C MET A 96 2.56 -7.02 1.83
N GLN A 97 1.89 -7.30 0.71
CA GLN A 97 2.34 -6.86 -0.60
C GLN A 97 2.22 -5.34 -0.76
N ASP A 98 1.14 -4.73 -0.26
CA ASP A 98 0.98 -3.27 -0.23
C ASP A 98 2.05 -2.59 0.64
N TYR A 99 2.48 -3.21 1.74
CA TYR A 99 3.68 -2.76 2.47
C TYR A 99 4.91 -2.74 1.56
N LEU A 100 5.20 -3.85 0.87
CA LEU A 100 6.40 -3.99 0.04
C LEU A 100 6.44 -3.05 -1.18
N ASP A 101 5.28 -2.64 -1.66
CA ASP A 101 5.14 -1.81 -2.86
C ASP A 101 5.07 -0.31 -2.54
N TYR A 102 4.36 0.07 -1.47
CA TYR A 102 4.04 1.47 -1.20
C TYR A 102 4.72 2.05 0.04
N ILE A 103 5.02 1.23 1.05
CA ILE A 103 5.50 1.72 2.36
C ILE A 103 6.98 1.41 2.57
N TYR A 104 7.47 0.26 2.09
CA TYR A 104 8.87 -0.16 2.20
C TYR A 104 9.88 0.93 1.79
N PRO A 105 9.68 1.71 0.71
CA PRO A 105 10.62 2.76 0.34
C PRO A 105 10.81 3.83 1.41
N MET A 106 9.78 4.09 2.23
CA MET A 106 9.81 5.06 3.32
C MET A 106 10.18 4.42 4.66
N VAL A 107 9.75 3.18 4.89
CA VAL A 107 9.98 2.43 6.14
C VAL A 107 10.60 1.06 5.81
N PRO A 108 11.90 1.00 5.46
CA PRO A 108 12.58 -0.22 5.04
C PRO A 108 13.01 -1.07 6.25
N ILE A 109 12.05 -1.48 7.08
CA ILE A 109 12.28 -2.20 8.35
C ILE A 109 12.60 -3.69 8.17
N VAL A 110 12.51 -4.22 6.94
CA VAL A 110 12.77 -5.65 6.66
C VAL A 110 13.82 -5.85 5.56
N HIS A 111 14.43 -7.02 5.55
CA HIS A 111 15.18 -7.50 4.39
C HIS A 111 14.21 -8.20 3.41
N ARG A 112 13.93 -7.57 2.26
CA ARG A 112 12.84 -7.99 1.37
C ARG A 112 12.90 -9.47 0.94
N PRO A 113 14.06 -10.03 0.52
CA PRO A 113 14.13 -11.43 0.13
C PRO A 113 13.76 -12.38 1.28
N SER A 114 14.36 -12.19 2.46
CA SER A 114 14.07 -13.02 3.65
C SER A 114 12.62 -12.87 4.09
N PHE A 115 12.08 -11.65 4.07
CA PHE A 115 10.69 -11.39 4.44
C PHE A 115 9.69 -12.07 3.48
N ARG A 116 9.93 -12.00 2.16
CA ARG A 116 9.10 -12.71 1.18
C ARG A 116 9.15 -14.22 1.37
N LYS A 117 10.34 -14.77 1.63
CA LYS A 117 10.52 -16.21 1.93
C LYS A 117 9.72 -16.60 3.17
N ALA A 118 9.83 -15.84 4.27
CA ALA A 118 9.10 -16.09 5.51
C ALA A 118 7.58 -16.05 5.33
N LEU A 119 7.06 -15.15 4.48
CA LEU A 119 5.63 -15.10 4.12
C LEU A 119 5.17 -16.28 3.26
N GLN A 120 6.05 -16.83 2.42
CA GLN A 120 5.76 -18.01 1.59
C GLN A 120 5.73 -19.28 2.41
N GLU A 121 6.61 -19.36 3.41
CA GLU A 121 6.72 -20.48 4.37
C GLU A 121 5.70 -20.36 5.52
N ASP A 122 4.84 -19.34 5.50
CA ASP A 122 3.83 -19.03 6.52
C ASP A 122 4.42 -19.08 7.97
N GLN A 123 5.63 -18.50 8.14
CA GLN A 123 6.37 -18.53 9.41
C GLN A 123 5.62 -17.88 10.57
N ASP A 124 4.58 -17.07 10.32
CA ASP A 124 3.75 -16.42 11.33
C ASP A 124 2.92 -17.40 12.17
N ARG A 125 2.91 -18.68 11.79
CA ARG A 125 2.29 -19.77 12.55
C ARG A 125 3.10 -20.15 13.77
N GLU A 126 4.41 -20.25 13.65
CA GLU A 126 5.28 -20.81 14.69
C GLU A 126 6.20 -19.77 15.33
N ASP A 127 6.59 -18.72 14.59
CA ASP A 127 7.52 -17.69 15.05
C ASP A 127 6.76 -16.48 15.61
N ASP A 128 6.80 -16.31 16.93
CA ASP A 128 6.20 -15.16 17.64
C ASP A 128 6.81 -13.81 17.23
N GLY A 129 8.11 -13.75 16.97
CA GLY A 129 8.80 -12.54 16.55
C GLY A 129 8.37 -12.11 15.15
N PHE A 130 8.29 -13.07 14.23
CA PHE A 130 7.78 -12.82 12.89
C PHE A 130 6.28 -12.48 12.89
N LEU A 131 5.46 -13.16 13.70
CA LEU A 131 4.06 -12.83 13.90
C LEU A 131 3.89 -11.38 14.40
N ALA A 132 4.68 -10.98 15.40
CA ALA A 132 4.65 -9.61 15.91
C ALA A 132 5.04 -8.58 14.85
N LEU A 133 6.03 -8.91 14.02
CA LEU A 133 6.48 -8.06 12.91
C LEU A 133 5.38 -7.89 11.86
N VAL A 134 4.73 -8.97 11.40
CA VAL A 134 3.69 -8.85 10.36
C VAL A 134 2.43 -8.16 10.86
N LEU A 135 2.04 -8.35 12.13
CA LEU A 135 0.92 -7.62 12.74
C LEU A 135 1.19 -6.12 12.85
N SER A 136 2.41 -5.75 13.25
CA SER A 136 2.81 -4.34 13.32
C SER A 136 2.96 -3.70 11.93
N ILE A 137 3.40 -4.44 10.92
CA ILE A 137 3.39 -3.99 9.51
C ILE A 137 1.95 -3.78 9.03
N ALA A 138 1.03 -4.71 9.30
CA ALA A 138 -0.37 -4.57 8.92
C ALA A 138 -1.02 -3.32 9.55
N ALA A 139 -0.73 -3.08 10.83
CA ALA A 139 -1.15 -1.86 11.52
C ALA A 139 -0.63 -0.60 10.81
N LEU A 140 0.66 -0.55 10.44
CA LEU A 140 1.24 0.59 9.71
C LEU A 140 0.60 0.78 8.33
N VAL A 141 0.37 -0.30 7.58
CA VAL A 141 -0.27 -0.25 6.25
C VAL A 141 -1.66 0.36 6.35
N VAL A 142 -2.48 -0.16 7.27
CA VAL A 142 -3.85 0.31 7.48
C VAL A 142 -3.88 1.75 7.98
N ALA A 143 -2.94 2.14 8.85
CA ALA A 143 -2.83 3.51 9.34
C ALA A 143 -2.53 4.50 8.21
N THR A 144 -1.57 4.15 7.36
CA THR A 144 -1.00 5.02 6.31
C THR A 144 -1.91 5.08 5.08
N MET A 145 -2.40 3.93 4.60
CA MET A 145 -3.17 3.83 3.35
C MET A 145 -4.67 4.02 3.58
N ARG A 146 -5.07 5.23 4.00
CA ARG A 146 -6.44 5.55 4.42
C ARG A 146 -7.51 5.20 3.37
N SER A 147 -7.24 5.45 2.10
CA SER A 147 -8.17 5.18 0.99
C SER A 147 -8.30 3.70 0.64
N ARG A 148 -7.31 2.87 1.02
CA ARG A 148 -7.37 1.42 0.81
C ARG A 148 -8.17 0.68 1.87
N PHE A 149 -8.35 1.28 3.05
CA PHE A 149 -9.09 0.64 4.14
C PHE A 149 -10.50 0.20 3.72
N GLN A 150 -11.23 1.06 2.99
CA GLN A 150 -12.55 0.71 2.45
C GLN A 150 -12.49 -0.43 1.43
N ALA A 151 -11.41 -0.52 0.65
CA ALA A 151 -11.23 -1.62 -0.30
C ALA A 151 -10.99 -2.95 0.44
N TYR A 152 -10.26 -2.94 1.56
CA TYR A 152 -10.07 -4.13 2.40
C TYR A 152 -11.35 -4.61 3.09
N GLN A 153 -12.36 -3.74 3.24
CA GLN A 153 -13.68 -4.07 3.79
C GLN A 153 -14.70 -4.50 2.73
N SER A 154 -14.38 -4.40 1.44
CA SER A 154 -15.31 -4.77 0.35
C SER A 154 -15.57 -6.27 0.29
N ASP A 155 -16.70 -6.71 -0.27
CA ASP A 155 -17.12 -8.14 -0.31
C ASP A 155 -16.05 -9.13 -0.84
N SER A 156 -15.09 -8.67 -1.62
CA SER A 156 -13.95 -9.47 -2.09
C SER A 156 -12.90 -9.78 -0.99
N TYR A 157 -12.95 -9.07 0.13
CA TYR A 157 -11.99 -9.10 1.22
C TYR A 157 -12.69 -9.08 2.59
N SER A 158 -12.26 -9.90 3.53
CA SER A 158 -13.01 -10.12 4.77
C SER A 158 -12.47 -9.33 5.98
N LEU A 159 -12.09 -8.05 5.81
CA LEU A 159 -11.61 -7.26 6.94
C LEU A 159 -12.74 -6.93 7.93
N ARG A 160 -12.62 -7.40 9.17
CA ARG A 160 -13.72 -7.40 10.15
C ARG A 160 -13.85 -6.14 10.99
N PHE A 161 -12.88 -5.23 10.92
CA PHE A 161 -12.81 -4.06 11.80
C PHE A 161 -13.63 -2.90 11.25
N SER A 162 -14.34 -2.20 12.13
CA SER A 162 -15.18 -1.04 11.77
C SER A 162 -14.33 0.21 11.52
N SER A 163 -13.15 0.29 12.13
CA SER A 163 -12.24 1.42 11.95
C SER A 163 -10.77 1.03 11.89
N ARG A 164 -9.95 1.90 11.29
CA ARG A 164 -8.49 1.74 11.29
C ARG A 164 -7.92 1.67 12.71
N LYS A 165 -8.45 2.50 13.62
CA LYS A 165 -8.00 2.57 15.02
C LYS A 165 -8.26 1.26 15.76
N GLU A 166 -9.42 0.64 15.54
CA GLU A 166 -9.78 -0.65 16.11
C GLU A 166 -8.82 -1.76 15.66
N LEU A 167 -8.52 -1.84 14.36
CA LEU A 167 -7.55 -2.80 13.83
C LEU A 167 -6.15 -2.63 14.44
N ILE A 168 -5.69 -1.38 14.54
CA ILE A 168 -4.36 -1.07 15.08
C ILE A 168 -4.28 -1.45 16.56
N HIS A 169 -5.32 -1.17 17.35
CA HIS A 169 -5.41 -1.61 18.74
C HIS A 169 -5.45 -3.12 18.86
N PHE A 170 -6.22 -3.81 18.00
CA PHE A 170 -6.25 -5.27 17.98
C PHE A 170 -4.87 -5.87 17.71
N CYS A 171 -4.17 -5.37 16.67
CA CYS A 171 -2.80 -5.80 16.37
C CYS A 171 -1.88 -5.55 17.57
N TYR A 172 -1.96 -4.37 18.19
CA TYR A 172 -1.15 -4.03 19.35
C TYR A 172 -1.41 -4.95 20.53
N GLN A 173 -2.67 -5.19 20.89
CA GLN A 173 -3.05 -6.10 21.97
C GLN A 173 -2.57 -7.54 21.71
N LYS A 174 -2.70 -8.03 20.48
CA LYS A 174 -2.16 -9.35 20.09
C LYS A 174 -0.66 -9.41 20.30
N VAL A 175 0.07 -8.40 19.85
CA VAL A 175 1.54 -8.33 20.02
C VAL A 175 1.96 -8.22 21.48
N MET A 176 1.24 -7.45 22.30
CA MET A 176 1.50 -7.39 23.74
C MET A 176 1.30 -8.76 24.41
N GLY A 177 0.30 -9.53 23.97
CA GLY A 177 0.06 -10.89 24.46
C GLY A 177 1.16 -11.90 24.13
N LEU A 178 2.06 -11.59 23.18
CA LEU A 178 3.21 -12.44 22.85
C LEU A 178 4.41 -12.19 23.79
N ARG A 179 4.36 -11.16 24.65
CA ARG A 179 5.46 -10.82 25.55
C ARG A 179 5.43 -11.73 26.77
N THR A 180 6.40 -12.64 26.85
CA THR A 180 6.67 -13.47 28.03
C THR A 180 7.44 -12.69 29.10
N SER A 181 7.58 -13.28 30.29
CA SER A 181 8.43 -12.71 31.35
C SER A 181 9.89 -12.51 30.92
N SER A 182 10.38 -13.36 30.01
CA SER A 182 11.72 -13.31 29.43
C SER A 182 11.83 -12.45 28.16
N TYR A 183 10.78 -11.69 27.80
CA TYR A 183 10.76 -10.94 26.54
C TYR A 183 11.94 -9.96 26.40
N PHE A 184 12.47 -9.42 27.50
CA PHE A 184 13.58 -8.47 27.46
C PHE A 184 14.97 -9.11 27.67
N ASP A 185 15.05 -10.43 27.90
CA ASP A 185 16.31 -11.13 28.16
C ASP A 185 17.22 -11.13 26.92
N GLU A 186 16.62 -11.28 25.74
CA GLU A 186 17.33 -11.23 24.46
C GLU A 186 16.73 -10.16 23.54
N LEU A 187 17.53 -9.21 23.09
CA LEU A 187 17.10 -8.17 22.17
C LEU A 187 17.55 -8.49 20.74
N ASN A 188 16.68 -8.20 19.78
CA ASN A 188 16.96 -8.34 18.36
C ASN A 188 16.31 -7.21 17.57
N PHE A 189 16.65 -7.10 16.28
CA PHE A 189 16.14 -6.04 15.43
C PHE A 189 14.60 -6.03 15.28
N GLN A 190 13.94 -7.20 15.33
CA GLN A 190 12.48 -7.26 15.28
C GLN A 190 11.84 -6.63 16.52
N LYS A 191 12.41 -6.84 17.71
CA LYS A 191 11.95 -6.20 18.96
C LYS A 191 12.09 -4.67 18.92
N PHE A 192 13.02 -4.13 18.13
CA PHE A 192 13.08 -2.70 17.80
C PHE A 192 12.00 -2.30 16.77
N ALA A 193 11.86 -3.09 15.70
CA ALA A 193 10.97 -2.81 14.58
C ALA A 193 9.49 -2.70 15.01
N VAL A 194 9.03 -3.60 15.88
CA VAL A 194 7.64 -3.67 16.34
C VAL A 194 7.15 -2.37 16.98
N PRO A 195 7.75 -1.84 18.07
CA PRO A 195 7.32 -0.58 18.66
C PRO A 195 7.51 0.61 17.71
N TYR A 196 8.53 0.61 16.85
CA TYR A 196 8.70 1.65 15.83
C TYR A 196 7.53 1.69 14.83
N LEU A 197 7.11 0.53 14.34
CA LEU A 197 5.98 0.40 13.41
C LEU A 197 4.66 0.84 14.05
N PHE A 198 4.43 0.48 15.31
CA PHE A 198 3.26 0.96 16.04
C PHE A 198 3.33 2.47 16.33
N PHE A 199 4.51 3.01 16.69
CA PHE A 199 4.71 4.45 16.81
C PHE A 199 4.24 5.17 15.54
N ALA A 200 4.74 4.73 14.38
CA ALA A 200 4.36 5.31 13.10
C ALA A 200 2.86 5.14 12.81
N ALA A 201 2.27 3.98 13.12
CA ALA A 201 0.84 3.75 12.93
C ALA A 201 -0.03 4.68 13.79
N TYR A 202 0.26 4.81 15.09
CA TYR A 202 -0.46 5.70 16.00
C TYR A 202 -0.26 7.17 15.67
N LEU A 203 0.93 7.55 15.17
CA LEU A 203 1.17 8.89 14.66
C LEU A 203 0.25 9.21 13.46
N GLN A 204 0.08 8.25 12.53
CA GLN A 204 -0.84 8.41 11.38
C GLN A 204 -2.32 8.48 11.77
N LEU A 205 -2.69 7.97 12.94
CA LEU A 205 -4.03 8.12 13.52
C LEU A 205 -4.24 9.47 14.24
N GLY A 206 -3.16 10.19 14.57
CA GLY A 206 -3.23 11.39 15.43
C GLY A 206 -3.28 11.07 16.93
N ASP A 207 -3.07 9.80 17.32
CA ASP A 207 -3.06 9.37 18.72
C ASP A 207 -1.67 9.64 19.34
N HIS A 208 -1.33 10.92 19.52
CA HIS A 208 0.03 11.35 19.87
C HIS A 208 0.60 10.76 21.17
N ASN A 209 -0.23 10.53 22.18
CA ASN A 209 0.24 9.95 23.44
C ASN A 209 0.70 8.50 23.27
N TRP A 210 -0.06 7.70 22.52
CA TRP A 210 0.33 6.33 22.15
C TRP A 210 1.62 6.34 21.35
N ALA A 211 1.68 7.19 20.32
CA ALA A 211 2.87 7.33 19.49
C ALA A 211 4.13 7.65 20.33
N ARG A 212 4.05 8.61 21.26
CA ARG A 212 5.18 9.00 22.12
C ARG A 212 5.65 7.87 23.05
N MET A 213 4.74 7.07 23.61
CA MET A 213 5.15 5.95 24.47
C MET A 213 5.88 4.87 23.66
N LEU A 214 5.35 4.56 22.48
CA LEU A 214 5.95 3.57 21.59
C LEU A 214 7.29 4.06 21.00
N SER A 215 7.44 5.35 20.75
CA SER A 215 8.71 5.92 20.30
C SER A 215 9.79 5.81 21.38
N VAL A 216 9.43 5.98 22.66
CA VAL A 216 10.37 5.81 23.79
C VAL A 216 10.83 4.35 23.88
N GLU A 217 9.92 3.39 23.74
CA GLU A 217 10.27 1.98 23.75
C GLU A 217 11.20 1.62 22.57
N ALA A 218 10.86 2.04 21.36
CA ALA A 218 11.71 1.83 20.18
C ALA A 218 13.09 2.46 20.35
N MET A 219 13.16 3.69 20.90
CA MET A 219 14.42 4.37 21.21
C MET A 219 15.28 3.59 22.20
N GLN A 220 14.66 3.07 23.26
CA GLN A 220 15.38 2.32 24.29
C GLN A 220 15.95 1.01 23.74
N ILE A 221 15.17 0.26 22.96
CA ILE A 221 15.66 -0.97 22.33
C ILE A 221 16.76 -0.66 21.32
N ALA A 222 16.65 0.43 20.55
CA ALA A 222 17.70 0.86 19.65
C ALA A 222 19.03 1.17 20.36
N ARG A 223 18.97 1.79 21.55
CA ARG A 223 20.16 2.04 22.38
C ARG A 223 20.78 0.73 22.85
N LEU A 224 19.96 -0.20 23.33
CA LEU A 224 20.42 -1.52 23.81
C LEU A 224 20.99 -2.40 22.69
N LEU A 225 20.52 -2.23 21.45
CA LEU A 225 21.10 -2.87 20.26
C LEU A 225 22.34 -2.14 19.71
N ASN A 226 22.78 -1.06 20.35
CA ASN A 226 23.86 -0.19 19.90
C ASN A 226 23.70 0.26 18.44
N LEU A 227 22.48 0.59 18.00
CA LEU A 227 22.24 0.99 16.60
C LEU A 227 23.09 2.21 16.17
N HIS A 228 23.50 3.03 17.12
CA HIS A 228 24.35 4.20 16.90
C HIS A 228 25.86 3.89 16.80
N ARG A 229 26.32 2.68 17.17
CA ARG A 229 27.74 2.34 17.28
C ARG A 229 28.12 1.25 16.27
N ILE A 230 28.51 1.67 15.08
CA ILE A 230 28.82 0.77 13.96
C ILE A 230 29.98 -0.21 14.24
N SER A 231 30.89 0.13 15.15
CA SER A 231 31.98 -0.76 15.59
C SER A 231 31.47 -2.02 16.29
N ASP A 232 30.30 -1.96 16.92
CA ASP A 232 29.72 -3.10 17.65
C ASP A 232 29.01 -4.08 16.71
N TYR A 233 29.16 -3.91 15.39
CA TYR A 233 28.52 -4.77 14.39
C TYR A 233 29.43 -5.91 13.93
N ASP A 234 30.66 -5.96 14.44
CA ASP A 234 31.61 -7.04 14.16
C ASP A 234 31.01 -8.38 14.59
N GLY A 235 31.05 -9.36 13.67
CA GLY A 235 30.45 -10.70 13.87
C GLY A 235 28.97 -10.82 13.53
N LEU A 236 28.26 -9.72 13.22
CA LEU A 236 26.88 -9.80 12.72
C LEU A 236 26.84 -10.27 11.26
N ASN A 237 25.76 -10.96 10.89
CA ASN A 237 25.52 -11.29 9.48
C ASN A 237 25.15 -10.03 8.67
N CYS A 238 25.37 -10.08 7.36
CA CYS A 238 25.17 -8.93 6.47
C CYS A 238 23.74 -8.38 6.48
N ILE A 239 22.72 -9.23 6.69
CA ILE A 239 21.32 -8.82 6.74
C ILE A 239 21.07 -7.98 7.99
N GLU A 240 21.48 -8.48 9.15
CA GLU A 240 21.35 -7.79 10.45
C GLU A 240 22.11 -6.46 10.42
N THR A 241 23.35 -6.44 9.92
CA THR A 241 24.13 -5.21 9.75
C THR A 241 23.35 -4.15 8.95
N GLN A 242 22.76 -4.53 7.81
CA GLN A 242 22.01 -3.59 6.98
C GLN A 242 20.70 -3.14 7.63
N LEU A 243 20.02 -4.03 8.35
CA LEU A 243 18.82 -3.68 9.09
C LEU A 243 19.13 -2.70 10.21
N ARG A 244 20.17 -2.94 11.01
CA ARG A 244 20.61 -2.02 12.07
C ARG A 244 20.96 -0.63 11.54
N LYS A 245 21.67 -0.54 10.41
CA LYS A 245 21.95 0.74 9.72
C LYS A 245 20.66 1.47 9.34
N LYS A 246 19.67 0.76 8.78
CA LYS A 246 18.36 1.35 8.43
C LYS A 246 17.60 1.77 9.68
N GLY A 247 17.60 0.94 10.73
CA GLY A 247 16.97 1.23 12.01
C GLY A 247 17.53 2.50 12.65
N PHE A 248 18.85 2.70 12.61
CA PHE A 248 19.49 3.94 13.08
C PHE A 248 18.89 5.19 12.41
N TRP A 249 18.75 5.17 11.09
CA TRP A 249 18.13 6.29 10.37
C TRP A 249 16.65 6.46 10.69
N LEU A 250 15.93 5.36 10.90
CA LEU A 250 14.49 5.40 11.20
C LEU A 250 14.19 6.06 12.56
N ILE A 251 15.09 5.93 13.54
CA ILE A 251 14.95 6.57 14.85
C ILE A 251 14.80 8.09 14.74
N PHE A 252 15.38 8.73 13.73
CA PHE A 252 15.25 10.18 13.57
C PHE A 252 13.82 10.63 13.27
N TYR A 253 12.98 9.78 12.67
CA TYR A 253 11.56 10.07 12.50
C TYR A 253 10.79 10.10 13.83
N CYS A 254 11.33 9.52 14.91
CA CYS A 254 10.73 9.62 16.24
C CYS A 254 10.94 11.00 16.89
N PHE A 255 11.85 11.84 16.36
CA PHE A 255 12.17 13.16 16.91
C PHE A 255 11.47 14.33 16.19
N VAL A 256 10.79 14.05 15.09
CA VAL A 256 10.01 15.03 14.31
C VAL A 256 8.54 14.93 14.68
#